data_AF-A0A947IF98-F1
#
_entry.id   AF-A0A947IF98-F1
#
_cell.length_a   1.000
_cell.length_b   1.000
_cell.length_c   1.000
_cell.angle_alpha   90.00
_cell.angle_beta   90.00
_cell.angle_gamma   90.00
#
_symmetry.space_group_name_H-M   'P 1'
#
loop_
_entity.id
_entity.type
_entity.pdbx_description
1 polymer ?
#
loop_
_entity_poly.entity_id
_entity_poly.type
_entity_poly.pdbx_seq_one_letter_code
_entity_poly.pdbx_strand_id
1 'polypeptide(L)'
;MRRRRPRGFTLYELLIAVVIVGILAGLAIVRYMNLQDKSRQAAATYDLDLVRKLLAIYATDYGGYPVAVASYDDLKSQLVGPDGLSYGRCPPSNTFQWASYQLDASQNYVLRVNIVDRQHTVLIATPDRIYRE
;
A
#
# COMPACT_ATOMS: atom_id res chain seq x y z
N MET A 1 60.44 8.86 -29.19
CA MET A 1 59.11 8.63 -28.58
C MET A 1 58.68 9.88 -27.81
N ARG A 2 57.69 10.64 -28.30
CA ARG A 2 57.24 11.90 -27.68
C ARG A 2 56.22 11.59 -26.58
N ARG A 3 56.63 11.58 -25.32
CA ARG A 3 55.73 11.36 -24.16
C ARG A 3 54.73 12.51 -24.07
N ARG A 4 53.43 12.21 -24.21
CA ARG A 4 52.36 13.19 -23.94
C ARG A 4 52.34 13.48 -22.44
N ARG A 5 52.38 14.76 -22.06
CA ARG A 5 52.23 15.16 -20.65
C ARG A 5 50.78 14.86 -20.22
N PRO A 6 50.56 14.28 -19.03
CA PRO A 6 49.22 14.11 -18.50
C PRO A 6 48.58 15.49 -18.32
N ARG A 7 47.38 15.68 -18.87
CA ARG A 7 46.56 16.87 -18.62
C ARG A 7 45.97 16.75 -17.21
N GLY A 8 46.21 17.74 -16.36
CA GLY A 8 45.59 17.81 -15.04
C GLY A 8 44.12 18.22 -15.13
N PHE A 9 43.32 17.79 -14.16
CA PHE A 9 41.93 18.24 -13.98
C PHE A 9 41.91 19.73 -13.68
N THR A 10 40.99 20.48 -14.31
CA THR A 10 40.80 21.89 -13.97
C THR A 10 39.81 22.03 -12.82
N LEU A 11 39.98 23.09 -12.01
CA LEU A 11 39.04 23.39 -10.93
C LEU A 11 37.63 23.67 -11.45
N TYR A 12 37.50 24.23 -12.65
CA TYR A 12 36.20 24.53 -13.24
C TYR A 12 35.45 23.25 -13.66
N GLU A 13 36.16 22.23 -14.15
CA GLU A 13 35.55 20.94 -14.48
C GLU A 13 34.95 20.28 -13.24
N LEU A 14 35.68 20.31 -12.13
CA LEU A 14 35.19 19.75 -10.87
C LEU A 14 34.05 20.59 -10.27
N LEU A 15 34.12 21.92 -10.38
CA LEU A 15 33.08 22.84 -9.91
C LEU A 15 31.75 22.64 -10.66
N ILE A 16 31.80 22.59 -12.00
CA ILE A 16 30.59 22.37 -12.81
C ILE A 16 30.00 20.99 -12.51
N ALA A 17 30.85 19.96 -12.36
CA ALA A 17 30.39 18.61 -12.05
C ALA A 17 29.60 18.55 -10.73
N VAL A 18 30.10 19.13 -9.64
CA VAL A 18 29.39 19.10 -8.35
C VAL A 18 28.11 19.94 -8.37
N VAL A 19 28.06 21.03 -9.15
CA VAL A 19 26.85 21.83 -9.34
C VAL A 19 25.78 21.01 -10.06
N ILE A 20 26.13 20.32 -11.15
CA ILE A 20 25.18 19.48 -11.89
C ILE A 20 24.66 18.33 -11.00
N VAL A 21 25.56 17.64 -10.29
CA VAL A 21 25.16 16.55 -9.37
C VAL A 21 24.27 17.07 -8.24
N GLY A 22 24.55 18.26 -7.69
CA GLY A 22 23.72 18.88 -6.67
C GLY A 22 22.29 19.15 -7.14
N ILE A 23 22.13 19.69 -8.35
CA ILE A 23 20.82 19.95 -8.96
C ILE A 23 20.06 18.63 -9.20
N LEU A 24 20.72 17.62 -9.78
CA LEU A 24 20.11 16.32 -10.03
C LEU A 24 19.71 15.60 -8.74
N ALA A 25 20.56 15.64 -7.70
CA ALA A 25 20.28 15.04 -6.41
C ALA A 25 19.06 15.68 -5.74
N GLY A 26 18.93 17.00 -5.76
CA GLY A 26 17.77 17.71 -5.22
C GLY A 26 16.45 17.28 -5.89
N LEU A 27 16.42 17.19 -7.21
CA LEU A 27 15.23 16.73 -7.96
C LEU A 27 14.92 15.24 -7.70
N ALA A 28 15.95 14.41 -7.57
CA ALA A 28 15.80 12.98 -7.33
C ALA A 28 15.14 12.70 -5.98
N ILE A 29 15.50 13.42 -4.91
CA ILE A 29 14.93 13.23 -3.57
C ILE A 29 13.41 13.47 -3.58
N VAL A 30 12.95 14.59 -4.11
CA VAL A 30 11.52 14.92 -4.14
C VAL A 30 10.73 13.89 -4.97
N ARG A 31 11.27 13.49 -6.13
CA ARG A 31 10.64 12.46 -6.96
C ARG A 31 10.57 11.11 -6.27
N TYR A 32 11.65 10.70 -5.60
CA TYR A 32 11.72 9.42 -4.89
C TYR A 32 10.69 9.34 -3.76
N MET A 33 10.53 10.41 -2.98
CA MET A 33 9.52 10.46 -1.92
C MET A 33 8.10 10.26 -2.47
N ASN A 34 7.76 10.94 -3.58
CA ASN A 34 6.44 10.79 -4.21
C ASN A 34 6.21 9.40 -4.79
N LEU A 35 7.26 8.76 -5.32
CA LEU A 35 7.18 7.38 -5.82
C LEU A 35 6.97 6.39 -4.68
N GLN A 36 7.62 6.60 -3.53
CA GLN A 36 7.45 5.75 -2.35
C GLN A 36 6.02 5.85 -1.78
N ASP A 37 5.43 7.04 -1.74
CA ASP A 37 4.04 7.21 -1.29
C ASP A 37 3.07 6.49 -2.25
N LYS A 38 3.27 6.62 -3.56
CA LYS A 38 2.46 5.92 -4.58
C LYS A 38 2.58 4.38 -4.50
N SER A 39 3.79 3.85 -4.26
CA SER A 39 3.97 2.40 -4.16
C SER A 39 3.29 1.84 -2.91
N ARG A 40 3.29 2.57 -1.79
CA ARG A 40 2.52 2.21 -0.58
C ARG A 40 1.01 2.21 -0.83
N GLN A 41 0.50 3.22 -1.52
CA GLN A 41 -0.93 3.28 -1.88
C GLN A 41 -1.32 2.11 -2.81
N ALA A 42 -0.50 1.77 -3.79
CA ALA A 42 -0.71 0.62 -4.67
C ALA A 42 -0.68 -0.72 -3.91
N ALA A 43 0.24 -0.88 -2.95
CA ALA A 43 0.29 -2.06 -2.10
C ALA A 43 -0.95 -2.17 -1.21
N ALA A 44 -1.39 -1.08 -0.58
CA ALA A 44 -2.56 -1.09 0.30
C ALA A 44 -3.86 -1.40 -0.45
N THR A 45 -4.03 -0.84 -1.65
CA THR A 45 -5.18 -1.13 -2.51
C THR A 45 -5.20 -2.58 -2.98
N TYR A 46 -4.05 -3.15 -3.33
CA TYR A 46 -3.92 -4.57 -3.67
C TYR A 46 -4.26 -5.47 -2.49
N ASP A 47 -3.72 -5.17 -1.31
CA ASP A 47 -3.97 -5.93 -0.09
C ASP A 47 -5.46 -5.87 0.32
N LEU A 48 -6.12 -4.72 0.19
CA LEU A 48 -7.56 -4.60 0.39
C LEU A 48 -8.38 -5.42 -0.61
N ASP A 49 -7.96 -5.49 -1.87
CA ASP A 49 -8.62 -6.33 -2.87
C ASP A 49 -8.50 -7.82 -2.53
N LEU A 50 -7.39 -8.25 -1.93
CA LEU A 50 -7.27 -9.60 -1.39
C LEU A 50 -8.28 -9.83 -0.25
N VAL A 51 -8.36 -8.91 0.73
CA VAL A 51 -9.33 -9.02 1.83
C VAL A 51 -10.77 -9.07 1.31
N ARG A 52 -11.11 -8.24 0.31
CA ARG A 52 -12.42 -8.24 -0.35
C ARG A 52 -12.74 -9.59 -0.99
N LYS A 53 -11.78 -10.21 -1.69
CA LYS A 53 -11.95 -11.56 -2.27
C LYS A 53 -12.18 -12.62 -1.20
N LEU A 54 -11.43 -12.56 -0.11
CA LEU A 54 -11.62 -13.49 1.02
C LEU A 54 -13.00 -13.32 1.66
N LEU A 55 -13.46 -12.08 1.82
CA LEU A 55 -14.82 -11.78 2.29
C LEU A 55 -15.90 -12.30 1.34
N ALA A 56 -15.67 -12.24 0.02
CA ALA A 56 -16.60 -12.80 -0.96
C ALA A 56 -16.69 -14.33 -0.88
N ILE A 57 -15.56 -15.01 -0.61
CA ILE A 57 -15.55 -16.46 -0.37
C ILE A 57 -16.30 -16.77 0.92
N TYR A 58 -16.02 -16.05 2.02
CA TYR A 58 -16.76 -16.18 3.28
C TYR A 58 -18.27 -16.02 3.08
N ALA A 59 -18.70 -15.02 2.32
CA ALA A 59 -20.11 -14.80 2.03
C ALA A 59 -20.76 -15.91 1.19
N THR A 60 -19.97 -16.61 0.37
CA THR A 60 -20.44 -17.75 -0.42
C THR A 60 -20.71 -18.96 0.48
N ASP A 61 -19.86 -19.20 1.48
CA ASP A 61 -19.95 -20.38 2.35
C ASP A 61 -20.91 -20.18 3.53
N TYR A 62 -20.95 -18.97 4.10
CA TYR A 62 -21.80 -18.66 5.27
C TYR A 62 -23.09 -17.90 4.90
N GLY A 63 -23.29 -17.55 3.63
CA GLY A 63 -24.49 -16.86 3.14
C GLY A 63 -24.58 -15.38 3.52
N GLY A 64 -23.50 -14.79 4.05
CA GLY A 64 -23.43 -13.40 4.48
C GLY A 64 -22.03 -12.99 4.93
N TYR A 65 -21.83 -11.70 5.18
CA TYR A 65 -20.53 -11.19 5.65
C TYR A 65 -20.43 -11.23 7.18
N PRO A 66 -19.22 -11.18 7.76
CA PRO A 66 -19.06 -11.24 9.21
C PRO A 66 -19.75 -10.05 9.87
N VAL A 67 -20.48 -10.28 10.97
CA VAL A 67 -21.39 -9.26 11.57
C VAL A 67 -20.67 -8.36 12.58
N ALA A 68 -19.66 -8.90 13.25
CA ALA A 68 -18.93 -8.23 14.31
C ALA A 68 -17.43 -8.38 14.06
N VAL A 69 -16.84 -7.34 13.48
CA VAL A 69 -15.40 -7.27 13.25
C VAL A 69 -14.88 -6.04 13.99
N ALA A 70 -14.17 -6.26 15.09
CA ALA A 70 -13.65 -5.18 15.92
C ALA A 70 -12.25 -4.71 15.47
N SER A 71 -11.47 -5.61 14.86
CA SER A 71 -10.10 -5.35 14.46
C SER A 71 -9.70 -6.17 13.23
N TYR A 72 -8.53 -5.86 12.66
CA TYR A 72 -7.99 -6.63 11.56
C TYR A 72 -7.64 -8.09 11.93
N ASP A 73 -7.16 -8.32 13.16
CA ASP A 73 -6.85 -9.68 13.62
C ASP A 73 -8.12 -10.50 13.84
N ASP A 74 -9.20 -9.86 14.28
CA ASP A 74 -10.53 -10.47 14.40
C ASP A 74 -11.11 -10.81 13.02
N LEU A 75 -10.96 -9.92 12.04
CA LEU A 75 -11.34 -10.22 10.65
C LEU A 75 -10.59 -11.47 10.13
N LYS A 76 -9.28 -11.52 10.38
CA LYS A 76 -8.42 -12.61 9.93
C LYS A 76 -8.80 -13.96 10.54
N SER A 77 -9.19 -13.98 11.82
CA SER A 77 -9.60 -15.23 12.49
C SER A 77 -10.96 -15.73 12.01
N GLN A 78 -11.84 -14.81 11.56
CA GLN A 78 -13.16 -15.15 11.04
C GLN A 78 -13.14 -15.61 9.57
N LEU A 79 -12.11 -15.25 8.79
CA LEU A 79 -11.94 -15.65 7.38
C LEU A 79 -11.42 -17.10 7.24
N VAL A 80 -12.15 -18.03 7.84
CA VAL A 80 -11.88 -19.46 7.88
C VAL A 80 -13.11 -20.21 7.37
N GLY A 81 -12.88 -21.28 6.61
CA GLY A 81 -13.92 -22.13 6.05
C GLY A 81 -14.59 -23.03 7.09
N PRO A 82 -15.71 -23.66 6.72
CA PRO A 82 -16.38 -24.66 7.55
C PRO A 82 -15.50 -25.86 7.91
N ASP A 83 -14.47 -26.11 7.09
CA ASP A 83 -13.42 -27.11 7.26
C ASP A 83 -12.32 -26.70 8.26
N GLY A 84 -12.37 -25.47 8.78
CA GLY A 84 -11.37 -24.91 9.67
C GLY A 84 -10.10 -24.41 8.96
N LEU A 85 -10.07 -24.39 7.62
CA LEU A 85 -8.94 -23.88 6.84
C LEU A 85 -9.13 -22.40 6.50
N SER A 86 -8.06 -21.60 6.58
CA SER A 86 -8.14 -20.19 6.17
C SER A 86 -8.38 -20.08 4.66
N TYR A 87 -9.29 -19.20 4.24
CA TYR A 87 -9.57 -18.97 2.81
C TYR A 87 -8.36 -18.44 2.02
N GLY A 88 -7.36 -17.91 2.71
CA GLY A 88 -6.10 -17.51 2.11
C GLY A 88 -5.20 -16.73 3.06
N ARG A 89 -4.08 -16.26 2.52
CA ARG A 89 -3.15 -15.41 3.27
C ARG A 89 -3.70 -13.99 3.33
N CYS A 90 -4.27 -13.65 4.47
CA CYS A 90 -4.60 -12.25 4.77
C CYS A 90 -3.30 -11.40 4.73
N PRO A 91 -3.32 -10.20 4.14
CA PRO A 91 -2.16 -9.33 4.06
C PRO A 91 -1.62 -8.94 5.45
N PRO A 92 -0.35 -8.54 5.57
CA PRO A 92 0.18 -8.03 6.82
C PRO A 92 -0.43 -6.66 7.17
N SER A 93 -0.62 -6.40 8.47
CA SER A 93 -1.23 -5.16 8.98
C SER A 93 -0.33 -3.91 8.85
N ASN A 94 0.84 -4.03 8.23
CA ASN A 94 1.77 -2.92 8.06
C ASN A 94 1.50 -2.10 6.78
N THR A 95 0.69 -2.62 5.84
CA THR A 95 0.33 -1.90 4.61
C THR A 95 -0.82 -0.90 4.84
N PHE A 96 -1.71 -1.19 5.78
CA PHE A 96 -2.85 -0.35 6.14
C PHE A 96 -3.23 -0.53 7.62
N GLN A 97 -3.77 0.52 8.22
CA GLN A 97 -4.30 0.54 9.58
C GLN A 97 -5.81 0.35 9.55
N TRP A 98 -6.32 -0.48 10.45
CA TRP A 98 -7.75 -0.65 10.66
C TRP A 98 -8.42 0.66 11.06
N ALA A 99 -9.55 1.00 10.45
CA ALA A 99 -10.38 2.12 10.90
C ALA A 99 -11.73 1.62 11.42
N SER A 100 -12.55 0.99 10.58
CA SER A 100 -13.86 0.49 10.99
C SER A 100 -14.41 -0.53 10.01
N TYR A 101 -15.30 -1.39 10.51
CA TYR A 101 -16.13 -2.24 9.68
C TYR A 101 -17.58 -2.11 10.13
N GLN A 102 -18.47 -1.90 9.16
CA GLN A 102 -19.90 -1.78 9.38
C GLN A 102 -20.62 -2.68 8.39
N LEU A 103 -21.65 -3.37 8.86
CA LEU A 103 -22.52 -4.21 8.05
C LEU A 103 -23.94 -3.66 8.12
N ASP A 104 -24.52 -3.38 6.95
CA ASP A 104 -25.91 -2.94 6.83
C ASP A 104 -26.88 -4.13 6.97
N ALA A 105 -28.14 -3.84 7.29
CA ALA A 105 -29.21 -4.84 7.38
C ALA A 105 -29.42 -5.64 6.07
N SER A 106 -28.96 -5.09 4.94
CA SER A 106 -28.98 -5.74 3.62
C SER A 106 -27.74 -6.59 3.32
N GLN A 107 -26.91 -6.94 4.32
CA GLN A 107 -25.66 -7.69 4.15
C GLN A 107 -24.66 -6.99 3.22
N ASN A 108 -24.64 -5.66 3.22
CA ASN A 108 -23.62 -4.88 2.51
C ASN A 108 -22.59 -4.38 3.53
N TYR A 109 -21.31 -4.67 3.31
CA TYR A 109 -20.27 -4.25 4.24
C TYR A 109 -19.53 -3.01 3.74
N VAL A 110 -19.12 -2.17 4.68
CA VAL A 110 -18.25 -1.02 4.45
C VAL A 110 -17.03 -1.19 5.33
N LEU A 111 -15.91 -1.57 4.70
CA LEU A 111 -14.62 -1.68 5.36
C LEU A 111 -13.82 -0.39 5.11
N ARG A 112 -13.44 0.30 6.19
CA ARG A 112 -12.58 1.48 6.15
C ARG A 112 -11.21 1.14 6.70
N VAL A 113 -10.18 1.55 5.97
CA VAL A 113 -8.79 1.46 6.42
C VAL A 113 -8.02 2.73 6.09
N ASN A 114 -7.01 3.02 6.88
CA ASN A 114 -6.11 4.14 6.66
C ASN A 114 -4.80 3.62 6.07
N ILE A 115 -4.35 4.18 4.95
CA ILE A 115 -3.04 3.83 4.39
C ILE A 115 -1.94 4.43 5.27
N VAL A 116 -0.84 3.71 5.44
CA VAL A 116 0.38 4.21 6.10
C VAL A 116 1.18 5.11 5.14
N ASP A 117 0.55 6.19 4.68
CA ASP A 117 1.14 7.24 3.86
C ASP A 117 1.20 8.57 4.63
N ARG A 118 1.90 9.57 4.07
CA ARG A 118 2.00 10.90 4.70
C ARG A 118 0.70 11.71 4.69
N GLN A 119 -0.30 11.28 3.93
CA GLN A 119 -1.57 12.02 3.77
C GLN A 119 -2.73 11.40 4.56
N HIS A 120 -2.49 10.31 5.30
CA HIS A 120 -3.53 9.53 5.98
C HIS A 120 -4.72 9.23 5.07
N THR A 121 -4.42 8.77 3.85
CA THR A 121 -5.46 8.47 2.87
C THR A 121 -6.38 7.37 3.39
N VAL A 122 -7.69 7.63 3.44
CA VAL A 122 -8.70 6.62 3.81
C VAL A 122 -9.17 5.89 2.56
N LEU A 123 -9.13 4.56 2.62
CA LEU A 123 -9.70 3.68 1.61
C LEU A 123 -10.95 3.00 2.17
N ILE A 124 -11.96 2.95 1.32
CA ILE A 124 -13.24 2.31 1.60
C ILE A 124 -13.39 1.14 0.62
N ALA A 125 -13.54 -0.05 1.17
CA ALA A 125 -13.85 -1.25 0.42
C ALA A 125 -15.30 -1.65 0.66
N THR A 126 -16.04 -1.80 -0.44
CA THR A 126 -17.39 -2.35 -0.51
C THR A 126 -17.35 -3.61 -1.40
N PRO A 127 -18.40 -4.45 -1.41
CA PRO A 127 -18.40 -5.68 -2.24
C PRO A 127 -18.11 -5.41 -3.72
N ASP A 128 -18.68 -4.32 -4.25
CA ASP A 128 -18.59 -3.94 -5.67
C ASP A 128 -17.26 -3.25 -6.02
N ARG A 129 -16.79 -2.33 -5.16
CA ARG A 129 -15.66 -1.46 -5.49
C ARG A 129 -14.84 -1.02 -4.28
N ILE A 130 -13.60 -0.62 -4.57
CA ILE A 130 -12.70 0.07 -3.64
C ILE A 130 -12.54 1.50 -4.12
N TYR A 131 -12.75 2.47 -3.24
CA TYR A 131 -12.59 3.89 -3.55
C TYR A 131 -11.96 4.63 -2.38
N ARG A 132 -11.41 5.81 -2.69
CA ARG A 132 -10.88 6.73 -1.69
C ARG A 132 -12.01 7.59 -1.16
N GLU A 133 -11.99 7.89 0.14
CA GLU A 133 -12.86 8.90 0.74
C GLU A 133 -12.62 10.31 0.17
#